data_AF-A0A7Y5AU54-F1
#
_entry.id   AF-A0A7Y5AU54-F1
#
_cell.length_a   1.000
_cell.length_b   1.000
_cell.length_c   1.000
_cell.angle_alpha   90.00
_cell.angle_beta   90.00
_cell.angle_gamma   90.00
#
_symmetry.space_group_name_H-M   'P 1'
#
loop_
_entity.id
_entity.type
_entity.pdbx_description
1 polymer ?
#
loop_
_entity_poly.entity_id
_entity_poly.type
_entity_poly.pdbx_seq_one_letter_code
_entity_poly.pdbx_strand_id
1 'polypeptide(L)'
;MSKILLTALFGLLSTTANASLTQLELSCNLIPLDYPGFSLDDIQERTVILDAANPAAKPLFILKDHTFIVSVNRTDITDIPHILDFYLEVQPPAPAAPVRAYSASYFSPGTGKHHSRLELLHYGNKAEPYPSGQLVFECQQYQ
;
A
#
# COMPACT_ATOMS: atom_id res chain seq x y z
N MET A 1 -57.98 -39.80 -0.08
CA MET A 1 -57.42 -38.67 -0.84
C MET A 1 -56.19 -38.20 -0.07
N SER A 2 -55.00 -38.80 -0.17
CA SER A 2 -53.94 -38.75 -1.20
C SER A 2 -53.57 -37.35 -1.73
N LYS A 3 -52.30 -36.97 -1.46
CA LYS A 3 -51.39 -36.03 -2.15
C LYS A 3 -51.53 -34.53 -1.79
N ILE A 4 -50.61 -33.98 -0.97
CA ILE A 4 -49.23 -33.50 -1.26
C ILE A 4 -49.23 -31.99 -1.56
N LEU A 5 -48.12 -31.31 -1.19
CA LEU A 5 -47.62 -30.02 -1.68
C LEU A 5 -48.17 -28.75 -0.97
N LEU A 6 -47.41 -27.73 -0.59
CA LEU A 6 -46.00 -27.39 -0.86
C LEU A 6 -45.54 -26.34 0.18
N THR A 7 -44.37 -26.57 0.74
CA THR A 7 -43.54 -25.64 1.53
C THR A 7 -43.33 -24.32 0.77
N ALA A 8 -43.85 -23.20 1.28
CA ALA A 8 -43.46 -21.87 0.83
C ALA A 8 -42.31 -21.36 1.72
N LEU A 9 -41.12 -21.87 1.44
CA LEU A 9 -39.85 -21.27 1.83
C LEU A 9 -39.58 -20.10 0.88
N PHE A 10 -40.02 -18.90 1.23
CA PHE A 10 -39.43 -17.66 0.72
C PHE A 10 -38.56 -17.13 1.86
N GLY A 11 -37.27 -17.47 1.89
CA GLY A 11 -36.35 -16.89 0.93
C GLY A 11 -36.11 -15.41 1.26
N LEU A 12 -35.92 -15.09 2.55
CA LEU A 12 -35.10 -13.93 2.94
C LEU A 12 -33.67 -14.23 2.49
N LEU A 13 -33.45 -14.09 1.17
CA LEU A 13 -32.14 -13.81 0.64
C LEU A 13 -31.76 -12.46 1.24
N SER A 14 -31.11 -12.50 2.40
CA SER A 14 -30.18 -11.46 2.80
C SER A 14 -29.17 -11.35 1.66
N THR A 15 -29.45 -10.49 0.70
CA THR A 15 -28.43 -9.88 -0.15
C THR A 15 -27.58 -9.07 0.82
N THR A 16 -26.62 -9.73 1.46
CA THR A 16 -25.46 -9.05 1.99
C THR A 16 -24.87 -8.34 0.79
N ALA A 17 -25.12 -7.04 0.70
CA ALA A 17 -24.41 -6.18 -0.22
C ALA A 17 -22.94 -6.31 0.16
N ASN A 18 -22.24 -7.22 -0.49
CA ASN A 18 -20.80 -7.23 -0.51
C ASN A 18 -20.44 -5.97 -1.30
N ALA A 19 -20.38 -4.83 -0.60
CA ALA A 19 -19.66 -3.69 -1.11
C ALA A 19 -18.23 -4.19 -1.29
N SER A 20 -17.90 -4.60 -2.52
CA SER A 20 -16.54 -4.90 -2.93
C SER A 20 -15.81 -3.57 -2.79
N LEU A 21 -15.17 -3.35 -1.64
CA LEU A 21 -14.25 -2.24 -1.46
C LEU A 21 -13.21 -2.37 -2.59
N THR A 22 -13.20 -1.44 -3.52
CA THR A 22 -12.12 -1.36 -4.51
C THR A 22 -11.02 -0.43 -4.01
N GLN A 23 -11.29 0.34 -2.97
CA GLN A 23 -10.39 1.32 -2.40
C GLN A 23 -9.91 0.90 -1.01
N LEU A 24 -8.65 1.23 -0.74
CA LEU A 24 -7.98 1.00 0.52
C LEU A 24 -7.35 2.30 0.99
N GLU A 25 -7.80 2.79 2.13
CA GLU A 25 -7.14 3.92 2.79
C GLU A 25 -6.07 3.39 3.75
N LEU A 26 -4.83 3.86 3.56
CA LEU A 26 -3.67 3.50 4.36
C LEU A 26 -3.18 4.71 5.14
N SER A 27 -2.88 4.52 6.42
CA SER A 27 -2.03 5.42 7.18
C SER A 27 -0.59 5.02 6.96
N CYS A 28 0.21 5.93 6.40
CA CYS A 28 1.60 5.72 6.08
C CYS A 28 2.50 6.67 6.87
N ASN A 29 3.55 6.15 7.49
CA ASN A 29 4.59 6.91 8.16
C ASN A 29 5.86 6.90 7.33
N LEU A 30 6.41 8.09 7.11
CA LEU A 30 7.79 8.24 6.65
C LEU A 30 8.71 8.42 7.86
N ILE A 31 9.65 7.51 8.05
CA ILE A 31 10.55 7.47 9.20
C ILE A 31 11.99 7.53 8.69
N PRO A 32 12.67 8.68 8.77
CA PRO A 32 14.07 8.82 8.42
C PRO A 32 14.98 8.32 9.57
N LEU A 33 15.88 7.42 9.23
CA LEU A 33 16.92 6.87 10.10
C LEU A 33 18.28 7.24 9.50
N ASP A 34 18.75 8.46 9.83
CA ASP A 34 20.00 9.03 9.31
C ASP A 34 20.06 9.14 7.77
N TYR A 35 18.90 9.22 7.11
CA TYR A 35 18.87 9.42 5.65
C TYR A 35 19.31 10.85 5.30
N PRO A 36 20.23 11.05 4.33
CA PRO A 36 20.74 12.38 3.99
C PRO A 36 19.62 13.38 3.65
N GLY A 37 19.65 14.55 4.29
CA GLY A 37 18.66 15.61 4.08
C GLY A 37 17.37 15.48 4.89
N PHE A 38 17.25 14.43 5.71
CA PHE A 38 16.14 14.21 6.63
C PHE A 38 16.64 14.10 8.07
N SER A 39 15.74 14.36 9.01
CA SER A 39 15.95 14.25 10.45
C SER A 39 14.75 13.57 11.11
N LEU A 40 14.89 13.08 12.34
CA LEU A 40 13.79 12.45 13.08
C LEU A 40 12.58 13.39 13.29
N ASP A 41 12.78 14.70 13.22
CA ASP A 41 11.70 15.69 13.28
C ASP A 41 10.85 15.73 11.99
N ASP A 42 11.34 15.11 10.91
CA ASP A 42 10.65 15.02 9.63
C ASP A 42 9.73 13.80 9.52
N ILE A 43 9.48 13.07 10.62
CA ILE A 43 8.48 12.01 10.67
C ILE A 43 7.11 12.61 10.34
N GLN A 44 6.46 12.06 9.32
CA GLN A 44 5.14 12.51 8.90
C GLN A 44 4.22 11.34 8.60
N GLU A 45 3.01 11.44 9.15
CA GLU A 45 1.89 10.60 8.78
C GLU A 45 1.24 11.15 7.49
N ARG A 46 0.88 10.23 6.60
CA ARG A 46 0.27 10.48 5.31
C ARG A 46 -0.81 9.46 5.05
N THR A 47 -1.99 9.93 4.67
CA THR A 47 -3.03 9.06 4.14
C THR A 47 -2.76 8.78 2.67
N VAL A 48 -2.69 7.50 2.30
CA VAL A 48 -2.55 7.04 0.92
C VAL A 48 -3.76 6.19 0.57
N ILE A 49 -4.47 6.57 -0.49
CA ILE A 49 -5.60 5.80 -1.01
C ILE A 49 -5.14 4.98 -2.21
N LEU A 50 -5.24 3.66 -2.10
CA LEU A 50 -5.02 2.74 -3.21
C LEU A 50 -6.35 2.34 -3.81
N ASP A 51 -6.45 2.36 -5.14
CA ASP A 51 -7.65 1.99 -5.86
C ASP A 51 -7.39 0.80 -6.78
N ALA A 52 -7.88 -0.37 -6.40
CA ALA A 52 -7.79 -1.59 -7.19
C ALA A 52 -8.62 -1.54 -8.48
N ALA A 53 -9.62 -0.65 -8.58
CA ALA A 53 -10.34 -0.40 -9.82
C ALA A 53 -9.55 0.52 -10.77
N ASN A 54 -8.60 1.30 -10.26
CA ASN A 54 -7.71 2.16 -11.04
C ASN A 54 -6.25 2.01 -10.62
N PRO A 55 -5.58 0.88 -10.96
CA PRO A 55 -4.20 0.63 -10.58
C PRO A 55 -3.19 1.60 -11.22
N ALA A 56 -3.63 2.41 -12.20
CA ALA A 56 -2.82 3.47 -12.79
C ALA A 56 -2.76 4.75 -11.92
N ALA A 57 -3.63 4.88 -10.91
CA ALA A 57 -3.55 5.97 -9.95
C ALA A 57 -2.26 5.87 -9.13
N LYS A 58 -1.51 6.97 -9.07
CA LYS A 58 -0.24 7.06 -8.35
C LYS A 58 -0.29 8.22 -7.35
N PRO A 59 -0.78 7.99 -6.11
CA PRO A 59 -0.71 8.98 -5.06
C PRO A 59 0.72 9.49 -4.92
N LEU A 60 0.88 10.81 -4.78
CA LEU A 60 2.19 11.42 -4.61
C LEU A 60 2.15 12.52 -3.56
N PHE A 61 3.29 12.75 -2.93
CA PHE A 61 3.50 13.83 -1.98
C PHE A 61 4.94 14.32 -2.04
N ILE A 62 5.18 15.54 -1.54
CA ILE A 62 6.49 16.16 -1.54
C ILE A 62 6.93 16.40 -0.09
N LEU A 63 8.17 16.06 0.22
CA LEU A 63 8.82 16.38 1.49
C LEU A 63 10.30 16.66 1.26
N LYS A 64 10.80 17.80 1.78
CA LYS A 64 12.21 18.23 1.64
C LYS A 64 12.70 18.13 0.19
N ASP A 65 11.89 18.64 -0.74
CA ASP A 65 12.15 18.63 -2.18
C ASP A 65 12.26 17.23 -2.85
N HIS A 66 11.95 16.16 -2.11
CA HIS A 66 11.80 14.82 -2.67
C HIS A 66 10.34 14.58 -3.02
N THR A 67 10.09 14.05 -4.22
CA THR A 67 8.75 13.60 -4.63
C THR A 67 8.62 12.10 -4.38
N PHE A 68 7.67 11.74 -3.53
CA PHE A 68 7.32 10.37 -3.20
C PHE A 68 6.12 9.97 -4.04
N ILE A 69 6.22 8.84 -4.75
CA ILE A 69 5.17 8.33 -5.63
C ILE A 69 4.88 6.89 -5.20
N VAL A 70 3.67 6.68 -4.69
CA VAL A 70 3.20 5.35 -4.30
C VAL A 70 2.44 4.74 -5.46
N SER A 71 2.69 3.47 -5.75
CA SER A 71 1.87 2.74 -6.71
C SER A 71 1.64 1.30 -6.26
N VAL A 72 0.65 0.67 -6.87
CA VAL A 72 0.43 -0.77 -6.78
C VAL A 72 0.71 -1.40 -8.14
N ASN A 73 1.45 -2.51 -8.16
CA ASN A 73 1.57 -3.35 -9.33
C ASN A 73 0.78 -4.64 -9.11
N ARG A 74 0.01 -5.05 -10.11
CA ARG A 74 -0.79 -6.28 -10.06
C ARG A 74 0.04 -7.40 -10.65
N THR A 75 0.69 -8.19 -9.81
CA THR A 75 1.62 -9.24 -10.24
C THR A 75 1.00 -10.62 -10.26
N ASP A 76 0.06 -10.96 -9.39
CA ASP A 76 -0.62 -12.26 -9.44
C ASP A 76 -2.09 -12.18 -9.02
N ILE A 77 -2.98 -12.49 -9.96
CA ILE A 77 -4.40 -12.71 -9.72
C ILE A 77 -4.52 -14.16 -9.25
N THR A 78 -4.38 -14.40 -7.96
CA THR A 78 -5.00 -15.58 -7.37
C THR A 78 -6.38 -15.17 -6.88
N ASP A 79 -7.38 -16.02 -7.11
CA ASP A 79 -8.78 -15.76 -6.79
C ASP A 79 -8.94 -15.53 -5.29
N ILE A 80 -8.99 -14.26 -4.87
CA ILE A 80 -9.30 -13.78 -3.52
C ILE A 80 -8.44 -14.44 -2.42
N PRO A 81 -7.52 -13.69 -1.77
CA PRO A 81 -7.39 -12.23 -1.75
C PRO A 81 -6.44 -11.69 -2.83
N HIS A 82 -6.66 -10.44 -3.25
CA HIS A 82 -5.85 -9.77 -4.26
C HIS A 82 -4.47 -9.40 -3.69
N ILE A 83 -3.43 -10.17 -3.99
CA ILE A 83 -2.07 -9.76 -3.63
C ILE A 83 -1.65 -8.64 -4.58
N LEU A 84 -1.30 -7.47 -4.03
CA LEU A 84 -0.80 -6.33 -4.81
C LEU A 84 0.62 -6.02 -4.34
N ASP A 85 1.54 -5.89 -5.28
CA ASP A 85 2.87 -5.37 -4.96
C ASP A 85 2.76 -3.89 -4.68
N PHE A 86 3.14 -3.50 -3.46
CA PHE A 86 3.20 -2.12 -3.03
C PHE A 86 4.58 -1.55 -3.37
N TYR A 87 4.57 -0.36 -3.95
CA TYR A 87 5.75 0.26 -4.51
C TYR A 87 5.88 1.71 -4.08
N LEU A 88 7.12 2.13 -3.81
CA LEU A 88 7.49 3.52 -3.60
C LEU A 88 8.62 3.91 -4.56
N GLU A 89 8.39 4.94 -5.37
CA GLU A 89 9.44 5.72 -6.01
C GLU A 89 9.72 6.97 -5.18
N VAL A 90 10.99 7.28 -5.00
CA VAL A 90 11.43 8.56 -4.45
C VAL A 90 12.26 9.24 -5.53
N GLN A 91 11.79 10.40 -5.98
CA GLN A 91 12.49 11.27 -6.90
C GLN A 91 13.19 12.36 -6.09
N PRO A 92 14.51 12.25 -5.85
CA PRO A 92 15.27 13.32 -5.22
C PRO A 92 15.37 14.55 -6.13
N PRO A 93 15.77 15.71 -5.60
CA PRO A 93 16.12 16.87 -6.42
C PRO A 93 17.18 16.52 -7.46
N ALA A 94 17.04 17.09 -8.66
CA ALA A 94 18.06 16.96 -9.70
C ALA A 94 19.45 17.39 -9.17
N PRO A 95 20.54 16.70 -9.55
CA PRO A 95 20.64 15.73 -10.64
C PRO A 95 20.53 14.25 -10.22
N ALA A 96 20.09 13.96 -9.00
CA ALA A 96 20.03 12.58 -8.51
C ALA A 96 18.95 11.75 -9.23
N ALA A 97 19.25 10.47 -9.47
CA ALA A 97 18.32 9.56 -10.12
C ALA A 97 17.23 9.07 -9.16
N PRO A 98 16.02 8.73 -9.64
CA PRO A 98 14.97 8.13 -8.83
C PRO A 98 15.41 6.82 -8.17
N VAL A 99 14.97 6.59 -6.94
CA VAL A 99 15.20 5.36 -6.18
C VAL A 99 13.87 4.65 -5.96
N ARG A 100 13.87 3.32 -5.93
CA ARG A 100 12.68 2.49 -5.91
C ARG A 100 12.77 1.43 -4.82
N ALA A 101 11.69 1.24 -4.06
CA ALA A 101 11.54 0.16 -3.10
C ALA A 101 10.26 -0.64 -3.39
N TYR A 102 10.31 -1.95 -3.15
CA TYR A 102 9.23 -2.90 -3.44
C TYR A 102 8.91 -3.75 -2.22
N SER A 103 7.63 -3.99 -1.97
CA SER A 103 7.14 -4.88 -0.92
C SER A 103 5.89 -5.59 -1.44
N ALA A 104 5.89 -6.91 -1.39
CA ALA A 104 4.66 -7.66 -1.59
C ALA A 104 3.75 -7.37 -0.39
N SER A 105 2.58 -6.77 -0.64
CA SER A 105 1.60 -6.51 0.42
C SER A 105 0.31 -7.26 0.15
N TYR A 106 -0.32 -7.65 1.24
CA TYR A 106 -1.63 -8.26 1.23
C TYR A 106 -2.70 -7.17 1.12
N PHE A 107 -3.44 -7.17 0.01
CA PHE A 107 -4.65 -6.36 -0.13
C PHE A 107 -5.88 -7.28 -0.14
N SER A 108 -6.64 -7.30 0.95
CA SER A 108 -7.94 -7.93 0.96
C SER A 108 -9.00 -6.91 1.28
N PRO A 109 -9.74 -6.44 0.25
CA PRO A 109 -10.80 -5.48 0.48
C PRO A 109 -11.95 -6.02 1.34
N GLY A 110 -12.05 -7.35 1.50
CA GLY A 110 -13.02 -7.99 2.39
C GLY A 110 -12.58 -8.08 3.86
N THR A 111 -11.28 -8.02 4.18
CA THR A 111 -10.79 -8.10 5.56
C THR A 111 -10.25 -6.78 6.10
N GLY A 112 -9.97 -5.81 5.23
CA GLY A 112 -9.51 -4.48 5.63
C GLY A 112 -8.19 -4.51 6.40
N LYS A 113 -7.28 -5.40 6.01
CA LYS A 113 -5.93 -5.47 6.60
C LYS A 113 -4.89 -5.30 5.50
N HIS A 114 -3.97 -4.37 5.73
CA HIS A 114 -2.77 -4.15 4.92
C HIS A 114 -1.66 -3.71 5.86
N HIS A 115 -0.47 -4.25 5.64
CA HIS A 115 0.76 -3.77 6.26
C HIS A 115 1.88 -3.92 5.24
N SER A 116 2.52 -2.81 4.88
CA SER A 116 3.68 -2.80 4.01
C SER A 116 4.76 -1.92 4.63
N ARG A 117 6.00 -2.39 4.56
CA ARG A 117 7.16 -1.63 5.03
C ARG A 117 8.22 -1.64 3.94
N LEU A 118 8.51 -0.45 3.44
CA LEU A 118 9.48 -0.20 2.38
C LEU A 118 10.68 0.52 2.97
N GLU A 119 11.88 0.09 2.59
CA GLU A 119 13.12 0.68 3.06
C GLU A 119 13.94 1.17 1.88
N LEU A 120 14.34 2.44 1.91
CA LEU A 120 15.34 2.98 1.00
C LEU A 120 16.66 3.10 1.76
N LEU A 121 17.66 2.38 1.29
CA LEU A 121 19.00 2.39 1.89
C LEU A 121 19.89 3.39 1.16
N HIS A 122 20.58 4.22 1.92
CA HIS A 122 21.61 5.11 1.41
C HIS A 122 23.00 4.53 1.71
N TYR A 123 23.84 4.48 0.69
CA TYR A 123 25.25 4.12 0.80
C TYR A 123 26.07 5.34 0.40
N GLY A 124 26.67 6.04 1.37
CA GLY A 124 27.55 7.18 1.10
C GLY A 124 28.73 6.80 0.21
N ASN A 125 29.21 5.56 0.33
CA ASN A 125 30.17 4.94 -0.56
C ASN A 125 29.67 3.54 -0.98
N LYS A 126 29.59 3.27 -2.28
CA LYS A 126 29.15 1.96 -2.81
C LYS A 126 30.04 0.78 -2.41
N ALA A 127 31.28 1.06 -1.98
CA ALA A 127 32.20 0.04 -1.48
C ALA A 127 31.95 -0.32 0.00
N GLU A 128 31.10 0.42 0.70
CA GLU A 128 30.78 0.12 2.10
C GLU A 128 29.79 -1.05 2.21
N PRO A 129 30.01 -1.98 3.14
CA PRO A 129 29.16 -3.16 3.30
C PRO A 129 27.81 -2.86 3.95
N TYR A 130 27.67 -1.72 4.61
CA TYR A 130 26.47 -1.33 5.36
C TYR A 130 25.96 0.02 4.88
N PRO A 131 24.63 0.22 4.87
CA PRO A 131 24.06 1.53 4.56
C PRO A 131 24.41 2.54 5.65
N SER A 132 24.69 3.77 5.24
CA SER A 132 24.98 4.90 6.11
C SER A 132 23.72 5.71 6.48
N GLY A 133 22.57 5.36 5.92
CA GLY A 133 21.28 5.97 6.22
C GLY A 133 20.12 5.17 5.63
N GLN A 134 18.92 5.36 6.15
CA GLN A 134 17.73 4.61 5.78
C GLN A 134 16.49 5.49 5.86
N LEU A 135 15.60 5.38 4.87
CA LEU A 135 14.28 5.98 4.89
C LEU A 135 13.25 4.86 4.88
N VAL A 136 12.45 4.76 5.93
CA VAL A 136 11.39 3.76 6.06
C VAL A 136 10.07 4.39 5.69
N PHE A 137 9.31 3.72 4.83
CA PHE A 137 7.94 4.07 4.51
C PHE A 137 7.04 2.90 4.90
N GLU A 138 6.32 3.07 6.00
CA GLU A 138 5.49 2.03 6.59
C GLU A 138 4.03 2.41 6.47
N CYS A 139 3.23 1.58 5.80
CA CYS A 139 1.81 1.80 5.60
C CYS A 139 1.00 0.69 6.25
N GLN A 140 -0.06 1.07 6.95
CA GLN A 140 -1.00 0.13 7.54
C GLN A 140 -2.44 0.63 7.43
N GLN A 141 -3.39 -0.31 7.42
CA GLN A 141 -4.79 0.00 7.61
C GLN A 141 -5.16 -0.20 9.09
N TYR A 142 -5.59 0.86 9.76
CA TYR A 142 -6.15 0.75 11.11
C TYR A 142 -7.56 0.16 11.05
N GLN A 143 -7.84 -0.82 11.91
CA GLN A 143 -9.17 -1.37 12.15
C GLN A 143 -9.96 -0.53 13.15
#